data_AF-A0A7X9G4P9-F1
#
_entry.id   AF-A0A7X9G4P9-F1
#
_cell.length_a   1.000
_cell.length_b   1.000
_cell.length_c   1.000
_cell.angle_alpha   90.00
_cell.angle_beta   90.00
_cell.angle_gamma   90.00
#
_symmetry.space_group_name_H-M   'P 1'
#
loop_
_entity.id
_entity.type
_entity.pdbx_description
1 polymer ?
#
loop_
_entity_poly.entity_id
_entity_poly.type
_entity_poly.pdbx_seq_one_letter_code
_entity_poly.pdbx_strand_id
1 'polypeptide(L)'
;ARARAATLDVRDELCRLVRREIDIVNLCMLLRNVRTYHLPPERMSTLWIQDGDALPVAFLDELVTCPSHPEVVKHLPRRFQALLEPFVTADLYLSENTLWNAMFQDALMLFRNFDRPALSIAAYPFLLRSETLNLSRVFEGVHFGIPSRDMRDMMIGA
;
A
#
# COMPACT_ATOMS: atom_id res chain seq x y z
N ALA A 1 -19.49 -19.23 -23.08
CA ALA A 1 -18.08 -19.55 -22.74
C ALA A 1 -17.22 -18.29 -22.56
N ARG A 2 -17.13 -17.38 -23.55
CA ARG A 2 -16.31 -16.14 -23.47
C ARG A 2 -16.62 -15.19 -22.31
N ALA A 3 -17.90 -14.91 -22.03
CA ALA A 3 -18.29 -14.02 -20.94
C ALA A 3 -17.83 -14.54 -19.56
N ARG A 4 -17.99 -15.85 -19.30
CA ARG A 4 -17.61 -16.49 -18.03
C ARG A 4 -16.08 -16.52 -17.83
N ALA A 5 -15.31 -16.70 -18.91
CA ALA A 5 -13.85 -16.62 -18.87
C ALA A 5 -13.35 -15.19 -18.60
N ALA A 6 -13.97 -14.18 -19.23
CA ALA A 6 -13.64 -12.77 -18.97
C ALA A 6 -14.00 -12.34 -17.53
N THR A 7 -15.10 -12.85 -16.97
CA THR A 7 -15.47 -12.56 -15.56
C THR A 7 -14.54 -13.23 -14.56
N LEU A 8 -14.03 -14.43 -14.85
CA LEU A 8 -13.04 -15.11 -13.99
C LEU A 8 -11.73 -14.32 -13.94
N ASP A 9 -11.24 -13.86 -15.08
CA ASP A 9 -10.03 -13.04 -15.20
C ASP A 9 -10.13 -11.70 -14.42
N VAL A 10 -11.28 -11.02 -14.49
CA VAL A 10 -11.50 -9.78 -13.72
C VAL A 10 -11.50 -10.03 -12.20
N ARG A 11 -12.07 -11.16 -11.75
CA ARG A 11 -12.06 -11.52 -10.33
C ARG A 11 -10.66 -11.83 -9.84
N ASP A 12 -9.85 -12.51 -10.65
CA ASP A 12 -8.47 -12.82 -10.29
C ASP A 12 -7.62 -11.55 -10.16
N GLU A 13 -7.77 -10.58 -11.07
CA GLU A 13 -7.07 -9.29 -10.94
C GLU A 13 -7.55 -8.47 -9.73
N LEU A 14 -8.86 -8.49 -9.43
CA LEU A 14 -9.40 -7.87 -8.23
C LEU A 14 -8.86 -8.51 -6.95
N CYS A 15 -8.85 -9.85 -6.90
CA CYS A 15 -8.27 -10.57 -5.78
C CYS A 15 -6.80 -10.18 -5.60
N ARG A 16 -6.01 -10.07 -6.69
CA ARG A 16 -4.63 -9.60 -6.59
C ARG A 16 -4.51 -8.19 -6.03
N LEU A 17 -5.36 -7.25 -6.45
CA LEU A 17 -5.36 -5.90 -5.88
C LEU A 17 -5.67 -5.91 -4.37
N VAL A 18 -6.68 -6.66 -3.93
CA VAL A 18 -7.02 -6.78 -2.51
C VAL A 18 -5.87 -7.40 -1.71
N ARG A 19 -5.24 -8.46 -2.21
CA ARG A 19 -4.12 -9.11 -1.54
C ARG A 19 -2.88 -8.21 -1.46
N ARG A 20 -2.64 -7.36 -2.47
CA ARG A 20 -1.60 -6.31 -2.41
C ARG A 20 -1.94 -5.21 -1.42
N GLU A 21 -3.20 -4.81 -1.34
CA GLU A 21 -3.65 -3.86 -0.33
C GLU A 21 -3.38 -4.40 1.09
N ILE A 22 -3.66 -5.68 1.32
CA ILE A 22 -3.36 -6.37 2.59
C ILE A 22 -1.86 -6.31 2.89
N ASP A 23 -0.99 -6.61 1.91
CA ASP A 23 0.45 -6.49 2.09
C ASP A 23 0.85 -5.06 2.49
N ILE A 24 0.30 -4.04 1.83
CA ILE A 24 0.60 -2.64 2.11
C ILE A 24 0.15 -2.25 3.52
N VAL A 25 -1.04 -2.65 3.95
CA VAL A 25 -1.54 -2.37 5.31
C VAL A 25 -0.65 -3.04 6.36
N ASN A 26 -0.34 -4.32 6.17
CA ASN A 26 0.57 -5.04 7.07
C ASN A 26 1.96 -4.41 7.12
N LEU A 27 2.48 -3.96 5.97
CA LEU A 27 3.78 -3.31 5.90
C LEU A 27 3.76 -1.94 6.60
N CYS A 28 2.74 -1.11 6.38
CA CYS A 28 2.57 0.15 7.13
C CYS A 28 2.54 -0.11 8.64
N MET A 29 1.81 -1.15 9.08
CA MET A 29 1.72 -1.52 10.48
C MET A 29 3.06 -2.00 11.05
N LEU A 30 3.80 -2.83 10.32
CA LEU A 30 5.15 -3.28 10.68
C LEU A 30 6.11 -2.09 10.84
N LEU A 31 6.13 -1.18 9.85
CA LEU A 31 7.01 -0.02 9.86
C LEU A 31 6.70 0.95 11.02
N ARG A 32 5.41 1.18 11.30
CA ARG A 32 4.96 1.94 12.48
C ARG A 32 5.37 1.25 13.78
N ASN A 33 5.26 -0.07 13.84
CA ASN A 33 5.66 -0.82 15.03
C ASN A 33 7.15 -0.68 15.30
N VAL A 34 7.99 -0.89 14.29
CA VAL A 34 9.44 -0.84 14.41
C VAL A 34 9.93 0.58 14.75
N ARG A 35 9.24 1.63 14.31
CA ARG A 35 9.67 3.02 14.53
C ARG A 35 9.01 3.73 15.71
N THR A 36 7.80 3.35 16.10
CA THR A 36 6.97 4.14 17.01
C THR A 36 6.34 3.32 18.13
N TYR A 37 5.63 2.24 17.79
CA TYR A 37 4.83 1.53 18.80
C TYR A 37 5.65 0.57 19.66
N HIS A 38 6.65 -0.08 19.08
CA HIS A 38 7.51 -1.08 19.72
C HIS A 38 6.73 -2.15 20.49
N LEU A 39 5.59 -2.59 19.93
CA LEU A 39 4.80 -3.68 20.48
C LEU A 39 5.60 -4.98 20.44
N PRO A 40 5.45 -5.84 21.47
CA PRO A 40 6.17 -7.10 21.52
C PRO A 40 5.68 -8.06 20.41
N PRO A 41 6.52 -8.99 19.94
CA PRO A 41 6.20 -9.88 18.82
C PRO A 41 4.91 -10.66 19.00
N GLU A 42 4.61 -11.12 20.22
CA GLU A 42 3.40 -11.88 20.53
C GLU A 42 2.14 -11.04 20.29
N ARG A 43 2.20 -9.72 20.54
CA ARG A 43 1.08 -8.81 20.25
C ARG A 43 0.95 -8.56 18.76
N MET A 44 2.06 -8.32 18.06
CA MET A 44 2.05 -8.08 16.62
C MET A 44 1.48 -9.27 15.83
N SER A 45 1.81 -10.50 16.24
CA SER A 45 1.31 -11.74 15.60
C SER A 45 -0.22 -11.83 15.53
N THR A 46 -0.93 -11.14 16.42
CA THR A 46 -2.40 -11.12 16.47
C THR A 46 -3.06 -10.06 15.59
N LEU A 47 -2.28 -9.13 15.03
CA LEU A 47 -2.78 -7.96 14.30
C LEU A 47 -2.73 -8.12 12.78
N TRP A 48 -1.96 -9.10 12.28
CA TRP A 48 -1.79 -9.28 10.84
C TRP A 48 -3.09 -9.61 10.13
N ILE A 49 -3.30 -8.94 9.01
CA ILE A 49 -4.36 -9.30 8.08
C ILE A 49 -3.86 -10.48 7.23
N GLN A 50 -4.65 -11.56 7.20
CA GLN A 50 -4.32 -12.79 6.47
C GLN A 50 -4.48 -12.62 4.97
N ASP A 51 -3.97 -13.59 4.19
CA ASP A 51 -4.16 -13.69 2.72
C ASP A 51 -3.51 -12.58 1.87
N GLY A 52 -2.43 -11.96 2.37
CA GLY A 52 -1.56 -11.10 1.55
C GLY A 52 -1.01 -11.78 0.28
N ASP A 53 -0.45 -11.00 -0.63
CA ASP A 53 0.06 -11.49 -1.92
C ASP A 53 1.50 -12.01 -1.79
N ALA A 54 2.44 -11.16 -1.35
CA ALA A 54 3.85 -11.50 -1.23
C ALA A 54 4.40 -11.47 0.19
N LEU A 55 3.58 -11.11 1.19
CA LEU A 55 4.00 -11.06 2.59
C LEU A 55 3.18 -12.05 3.43
N PRO A 56 3.57 -13.34 3.47
CA PRO A 56 2.96 -14.31 4.38
C PRO A 56 3.12 -13.85 5.84
N VAL A 57 2.15 -14.19 6.68
CA VAL A 57 2.17 -13.79 8.10
C VAL A 57 3.41 -14.30 8.84
N ALA A 58 3.84 -15.53 8.60
CA ALA A 58 5.06 -16.07 9.19
C ALA A 58 6.31 -15.22 8.84
N PHE A 59 6.36 -14.68 7.63
CA PHE A 59 7.45 -13.80 7.21
C PHE A 59 7.35 -12.42 7.90
N LEU A 60 6.14 -11.89 8.08
CA LEU A 60 5.93 -10.66 8.84
C LEU A 60 6.34 -10.82 10.31
N ASP A 61 6.04 -11.96 10.93
CA ASP A 61 6.44 -12.27 12.31
C ASP A 61 7.96 -12.25 12.49
N GLU A 62 8.71 -12.80 11.52
CA GLU A 62 10.18 -12.74 11.53
C GLU A 62 10.68 -11.28 11.49
N LEU A 63 10.07 -10.43 10.65
CA LEU A 63 10.47 -9.03 10.49
C LEU A 63 10.17 -8.14 11.70
N VAL A 64 9.24 -8.52 12.59
CA VAL A 64 8.98 -7.74 13.83
C VAL A 64 10.23 -7.64 14.70
N THR A 65 11.09 -8.65 14.65
CA THR A 65 12.31 -8.72 15.45
C THR A 65 13.43 -7.82 14.91
N CYS A 66 13.27 -7.27 13.71
CA CYS A 66 14.25 -6.37 13.13
C CYS A 66 14.38 -5.09 13.99
N PRO A 67 15.62 -4.65 14.28
CA PRO A 67 15.85 -3.55 15.22
C PRO A 67 15.54 -2.17 14.64
N SER A 68 15.35 -2.06 13.32
CA SER A 68 15.21 -0.77 12.66
C SER A 68 14.52 -0.88 11.30
N HIS A 69 14.02 0.27 10.83
CA HIS A 69 13.39 0.39 9.52
C HIS A 69 14.30 -0.03 8.35
N PRO A 70 15.58 0.39 8.28
CA PRO A 70 16.52 -0.13 7.26
C PRO A 70 16.67 -1.65 7.26
N GLU A 71 16.75 -2.28 8.44
CA GLU A 71 16.89 -3.74 8.54
C GLU A 71 15.63 -4.44 8.03
N VAL A 72 14.43 -3.94 8.35
CA VAL A 72 13.19 -4.46 7.77
C VAL A 72 13.25 -4.41 6.25
N VAL A 73 13.55 -3.23 5.67
CA VAL A 73 13.52 -3.02 4.21
C VAL A 73 14.51 -3.92 3.47
N LYS A 74 15.68 -4.18 4.06
CA LYS A 74 16.69 -5.09 3.50
C LYS A 74 16.20 -6.52 3.31
N HIS A 75 15.29 -6.98 4.16
CA HIS A 75 14.76 -8.34 4.11
C HIS A 75 13.50 -8.47 3.24
N LEU A 76 12.85 -7.35 2.88
CA LEU A 76 11.61 -7.38 2.10
C LEU A 76 11.82 -7.95 0.67
N PRO A 77 10.76 -8.52 0.07
CA PRO A 77 10.76 -8.82 -1.36
C PRO A 77 11.15 -7.60 -2.20
N ARG A 78 11.91 -7.85 -3.28
CA ARG A 78 12.51 -6.80 -4.14
C ARG A 78 11.54 -5.68 -4.55
N ARG A 79 10.26 -6.02 -4.79
CA ARG A 79 9.22 -5.05 -5.16
C ARG A 79 8.99 -3.99 -4.09
N PHE A 80 8.97 -4.38 -2.81
CA PHE A 80 8.77 -3.47 -1.69
C PHE A 80 10.08 -2.83 -1.27
N GLN A 81 11.17 -3.58 -1.30
CA GLN A 81 12.51 -3.06 -1.06
C GLN A 81 12.81 -1.86 -1.97
N ALA A 82 12.64 -2.01 -3.29
CA ALA A 82 12.92 -0.93 -4.24
C ALA A 82 12.05 0.33 -4.03
N LEU A 83 10.82 0.16 -3.54
CA LEU A 83 9.93 1.29 -3.24
C LEU A 83 10.36 2.03 -1.96
N LEU A 84 10.85 1.30 -0.96
CA LEU A 84 11.11 1.82 0.38
C LEU A 84 12.56 2.23 0.62
N GLU A 85 13.52 1.64 -0.11
CA GLU A 85 14.95 1.91 0.03
C GLU A 85 15.31 3.41 -0.04
N PRO A 86 14.71 4.23 -0.92
CA PRO A 86 14.96 5.68 -0.94
C PRO A 86 14.51 6.42 0.33
N PHE A 87 13.66 5.81 1.15
CA PHE A 87 12.97 6.46 2.28
C PHE A 87 13.31 5.86 3.65
N VAL A 88 14.30 4.95 3.72
CA VAL A 88 14.66 4.24 4.97
C VAL A 88 15.08 5.18 6.11
N THR A 89 15.68 6.33 5.78
CA THR A 89 16.07 7.38 6.74
C THR A 89 15.11 8.57 6.77
N ALA A 90 14.11 8.60 5.88
CA ALA A 90 13.16 9.70 5.76
C ALA A 90 12.02 9.55 6.79
N ASP A 91 11.08 10.49 6.81
CA ASP A 91 9.89 10.36 7.65
C ASP A 91 9.00 9.20 7.20
N LEU A 92 8.40 8.52 8.19
CA LEU A 92 7.62 7.30 7.96
C LEU A 92 6.50 7.49 6.95
N TYR A 93 5.86 8.66 6.95
CA TYR A 93 4.76 8.96 6.04
C TYR A 93 5.19 8.87 4.56
N LEU A 94 6.46 9.12 4.22
CA LEU A 94 6.96 9.00 2.84
C LEU A 94 7.01 7.54 2.39
N SER A 95 7.37 6.63 3.31
CA SER A 95 7.35 5.18 3.08
C SER A 95 5.92 4.67 2.92
N GLU A 96 4.98 5.17 3.71
CA GLU A 96 3.56 4.83 3.55
C GLU A 96 3.02 5.39 2.22
N ASN A 97 3.33 6.65 1.90
CA ASN A 97 2.82 7.30 0.69
C ASN A 97 3.35 6.65 -0.59
N THR A 98 4.62 6.21 -0.63
CA THR A 98 5.16 5.51 -1.81
C THR A 98 4.47 4.15 -2.04
N LEU A 99 4.15 3.41 -0.97
CA LEU A 99 3.40 2.15 -1.08
C LEU A 99 1.99 2.39 -1.64
N TRP A 100 1.28 3.40 -1.14
CA TRP A 100 -0.04 3.76 -1.67
C TRP A 100 0.01 4.33 -3.10
N ASN A 101 1.07 5.04 -3.46
CA ASN A 101 1.31 5.45 -4.85
C ASN A 101 1.52 4.26 -5.78
N ALA A 102 2.27 3.24 -5.36
CA ALA A 102 2.44 2.02 -6.15
C ALA A 102 1.08 1.31 -6.39
N MET A 103 0.25 1.20 -5.36
CA MET A 103 -1.10 0.65 -5.48
C MET A 103 -2.00 1.47 -6.42
N PHE A 104 -1.91 2.79 -6.36
CA PHE A 104 -2.62 3.67 -7.27
C PHE A 104 -2.19 3.45 -8.73
N GLN A 105 -0.89 3.31 -9.00
CA GLN A 105 -0.39 3.04 -10.35
C GLN A 105 -0.87 1.68 -10.87
N ASP A 106 -0.90 0.64 -10.03
CA ASP A 106 -1.46 -0.66 -10.37
C ASP A 106 -2.95 -0.55 -10.75
N ALA A 107 -3.74 0.14 -9.92
CA ALA A 107 -5.15 0.37 -10.20
C ALA A 107 -5.36 1.20 -11.47
N LEU A 108 -4.53 2.23 -11.70
CA LEU A 108 -4.62 3.10 -12.87
C LEU A 108 -4.29 2.34 -14.16
N MET A 109 -3.32 1.43 -14.14
CA MET A 109 -2.98 0.57 -15.26
C MET A 109 -4.15 -0.35 -15.63
N LEU A 110 -4.80 -0.98 -14.66
CA LEU A 110 -6.00 -1.78 -14.89
C LEU A 110 -7.17 -0.92 -15.40
N PHE A 111 -7.30 0.29 -14.85
CA PHE A 111 -8.35 1.22 -15.26
C PHE A 111 -8.24 1.66 -16.71
N ARG A 112 -7.00 1.87 -17.19
CA ARG A 112 -6.68 2.29 -18.56
C ARG A 112 -6.59 1.12 -19.55
N ASN A 113 -6.88 -0.12 -19.13
CA ASN A 113 -6.90 -1.26 -20.02
C ASN A 113 -8.17 -1.29 -20.87
N PHE A 114 -8.18 -0.52 -21.95
CA PHE A 114 -9.33 -0.39 -22.85
C PHE A 114 -9.70 -1.68 -23.59
N ASP A 115 -8.78 -2.65 -23.69
CA ASP A 115 -9.06 -3.98 -24.26
C ASP A 115 -9.89 -4.85 -23.30
N ARG A 116 -9.94 -4.49 -22.01
CA ARG A 116 -10.67 -5.20 -20.95
C ARG A 116 -11.46 -4.21 -20.08
N PRO A 117 -12.55 -3.60 -20.60
CA PRO A 117 -13.26 -2.50 -19.93
C PRO A 117 -13.89 -2.88 -18.57
N ALA A 118 -14.11 -4.17 -18.31
CA ALA A 118 -14.56 -4.64 -17.01
C ALA A 118 -13.51 -4.38 -15.90
N LEU A 119 -12.22 -4.35 -16.25
CA LEU A 119 -11.14 -3.97 -15.31
C LEU A 119 -11.23 -2.50 -14.90
N SER A 120 -11.75 -1.62 -15.75
CA SER A 120 -11.97 -0.21 -15.41
C SER A 120 -13.01 -0.05 -14.31
N ILE A 121 -14.12 -0.78 -14.39
CA ILE A 121 -15.15 -0.79 -13.34
C ILE A 121 -14.58 -1.37 -12.03
N ALA A 122 -13.80 -2.43 -12.16
CA ALA A 122 -13.21 -3.15 -11.03
C ALA A 122 -12.12 -2.35 -10.29
N ALA A 123 -11.26 -1.62 -11.01
CA ALA A 123 -10.19 -0.82 -10.43
C ALA A 123 -10.66 0.53 -9.87
N TYR A 124 -11.81 1.03 -10.34
CA TYR A 124 -12.34 2.34 -9.96
C TYR A 124 -12.45 2.58 -8.44
N PRO A 125 -12.93 1.64 -7.61
CA PRO A 125 -12.98 1.84 -6.15
C PRO A 125 -11.63 2.15 -5.51
N PHE A 126 -10.53 1.56 -6.02
CA PHE A 126 -9.18 1.83 -5.52
C PHE A 126 -8.73 3.26 -5.87
N LEU A 127 -9.05 3.73 -7.08
CA LEU A 127 -8.78 5.11 -7.49
C LEU A 127 -9.61 6.11 -6.68
N LEU A 128 -10.90 5.83 -6.49
CA LEU A 128 -11.81 6.66 -5.71
C LEU A 128 -11.37 6.79 -4.25
N ARG A 129 -10.82 5.73 -3.67
CA ARG A 129 -10.23 5.77 -2.32
C ARG A 129 -9.06 6.75 -2.25
N SER A 130 -8.13 6.70 -3.21
CA SER A 130 -6.99 7.63 -3.26
C SER A 130 -7.45 9.08 -3.39
N GLU A 131 -8.46 9.35 -4.23
CA GLU A 131 -9.10 10.67 -4.33
C GLU A 131 -9.70 11.13 -2.99
N THR A 132 -10.41 10.23 -2.30
CA THR A 132 -11.01 10.53 -0.99
C THR A 132 -9.95 10.89 0.05
N LEU A 133 -8.84 10.13 0.10
CA LEU A 133 -7.71 10.43 0.97
C LEU A 133 -7.05 11.77 0.63
N ASN A 134 -6.91 12.07 -0.66
CA ASN A 134 -6.35 13.34 -1.12
C ASN A 134 -7.23 14.52 -0.73
N LEU A 135 -8.56 14.40 -0.81
CA LEU A 135 -9.47 15.44 -0.34
C LEU A 135 -9.27 15.72 1.16
N SER A 136 -9.18 14.68 1.99
CA SER A 136 -8.88 14.83 3.43
C SER A 136 -7.56 15.56 3.66
N ARG A 137 -6.50 15.21 2.93
CA ARG A 137 -5.18 15.86 3.03
C ARG A 137 -5.22 17.33 2.64
N VAL A 138 -6.01 17.70 1.62
CA VAL A 138 -6.23 19.10 1.25
C VAL A 138 -6.94 19.86 2.37
N PHE A 139 -8.00 19.28 2.95
CA PHE A 139 -8.70 19.89 4.08
C PHE A 139 -7.78 20.07 5.30
N GLU A 140 -7.00 19.05 5.65
CA GLU A 140 -6.02 19.10 6.73
C GLU A 140 -4.96 20.18 6.45
N GLY A 141 -4.42 20.22 5.24
CA GLY A 141 -3.39 21.18 4.89
C GLY A 141 -3.90 22.63 4.90
N VAL A 142 -5.13 22.88 4.46
CA VAL A 142 -5.78 24.19 4.63
C VAL A 142 -5.99 24.53 6.10
N HIS A 143 -6.44 23.57 6.91
CA HIS A 143 -6.71 23.78 8.33
C HIS A 143 -5.45 24.07 9.14
N PHE A 144 -4.35 23.37 8.85
CA PHE A 144 -3.07 23.50 9.56
C PHE A 144 -2.08 24.47 8.91
N GLY A 145 -2.43 25.09 7.78
CA GLY A 145 -1.57 26.03 7.07
C GLY A 145 -0.34 25.39 6.40
N ILE A 146 -0.47 24.15 5.93
CA ILE A 146 0.60 23.42 5.23
C ILE A 146 0.83 24.06 3.85
N PRO A 147 2.08 24.32 3.43
CA PRO A 147 2.38 24.84 2.10
C PRO A 147 1.82 23.95 0.98
N SER A 148 1.33 24.56 -0.10
CA SER A 148 0.71 23.82 -1.22
C SER A 148 1.62 22.81 -1.89
N ARG A 149 2.94 23.06 -1.87
CA ARG A 149 3.92 22.10 -2.37
C ARG A 149 3.94 20.84 -1.52
N ASP A 150 4.00 21.00 -0.21
CA ASP A 150 4.07 19.88 0.73
C ASP A 150 2.75 19.09 0.72
N MET A 151 1.60 19.79 0.62
CA MET A 151 0.31 19.13 0.39
C MET A 151 0.32 18.26 -0.87
N ARG A 152 0.90 18.75 -1.98
CA ARG A 152 1.00 17.99 -3.23
C ARG A 152 1.88 16.75 -3.06
N ASP A 153 3.02 16.88 -2.40
CA ASP A 153 3.94 15.75 -2.16
C ASP A 153 3.30 14.67 -1.25
N MET A 154 2.34 15.07 -0.41
CA MET A 154 1.54 14.16 0.40
C MET A 154 0.44 13.43 -0.37
N MET A 155 0.02 13.91 -1.55
CA MET A 155 -1.07 13.28 -2.32
C MET A 155 -0.63 11.94 -2.94
N ILE A 156 -1.61 11.08 -3.19
CA ILE A 156 -1.43 9.84 -3.96
C ILE A 156 -1.80 10.13 -5.41
N GLY A 157 -0.90 9.85 -6.36
CA GLY A 157 -1.14 9.99 -7.80
C GLY A 157 -0.98 11.41 -8.38
N ALA A 158 -0.35 12.34 -7.65
CA ALA A 158 -0.22 13.76 -8.01
C ALA A 158 1.10 14.18 -8.69
#